data_AF-A0A9E4RBM4-F1
#
_entry.id   AF-A0A9E4RBM4-F1
#
_cell.length_a   1.000
_cell.length_b   1.000
_cell.length_c   1.000
_cell.angle_alpha   90.00
_cell.angle_beta   90.00
_cell.angle_gamma   90.00
#
_symmetry.space_group_name_H-M   'P 1'
#
loop_
_entity.id
_entity.type
_entity.pdbx_description
1 polymer ?
#
loop_
_entity_poly.entity_id
_entity_poly.type
_entity_poly.pdbx_seq_one_letter_code
_entity_poly.pdbx_strand_id
1 'polypeptide(L)'
;MKRTVWGTLGVVAMGAAGVASLSLLDEWVGDWGASLWLVGAFMVPFLTGIAWGAGAVGPRAVAAGAAVGALVVLAPGLGYALVRGPDLAELRLPLLWAVFTPLAMAQGAITLPIGGSARRR
;
A
#
# COMPACT_ATOMS: atom_id res chain seq x y z
N MET A 1 25.51 -0.63 9.01
CA MET A 1 25.32 -1.96 8.39
C MET A 1 23.98 -2.61 8.68
N LYS A 2 23.55 -2.82 9.94
CA LYS A 2 22.30 -3.53 10.26
C LYS A 2 21.01 -2.91 9.65
N ARG A 3 20.84 -1.58 9.70
CA ARG A 3 19.62 -0.91 9.15
C ARG A 3 19.46 -1.06 7.64
N THR A 4 20.55 -0.99 6.87
CA THR A 4 20.50 -1.11 5.40
C THR A 4 20.09 -2.52 4.99
N VAL A 5 20.63 -3.55 5.63
CA VAL A 5 20.27 -4.95 5.36
C VAL A 5 18.79 -5.21 5.67
N TRP A 6 18.29 -4.74 6.82
CA TRP A 6 16.86 -4.86 7.16
C TRP A 6 15.96 -4.08 6.20
N GLY A 7 16.38 -2.90 5.75
CA GLY A 7 15.67 -2.12 4.73
C GLY A 7 15.60 -2.86 3.40
N THR A 8 16.72 -3.42 2.93
CA THR A 8 16.77 -4.20 1.69
C THR A 8 15.92 -5.47 1.78
N LEU A 9 15.99 -6.21 2.88
CA LEU A 9 15.13 -7.39 3.10
C LEU A 9 13.65 -7.03 3.11
N GLY A 10 13.28 -5.89 3.71
CA GLY A 10 11.91 -5.38 3.68
C GLY A 10 11.43 -5.09 2.25
N VAL A 11 12.23 -4.37 1.45
CA VAL A 11 11.90 -4.08 0.05
C VAL A 11 11.77 -5.35 -0.78
N VAL A 12 12.67 -6.31 -0.60
CA VAL A 12 12.61 -7.61 -1.31
C VAL A 12 11.35 -8.39 -0.91
N ALA A 13 11.02 -8.46 0.38
CA ALA A 13 9.81 -9.12 0.86
C ALA A 13 8.55 -8.46 0.32
N MET A 14 8.51 -7.12 0.24
CA MET A 14 7.40 -6.37 -0.35
C MET A 14 7.28 -6.61 -1.86
N GLY A 15 8.40 -6.68 -2.59
CA GLY A 15 8.42 -7.03 -4.00
C GLY A 15 7.92 -8.45 -4.25
N ALA A 16 8.40 -9.43 -3.47
CA ALA A 16 7.95 -10.81 -3.55
C ALA A 16 6.46 -10.96 -3.25
N ALA A 17 5.96 -10.26 -2.22
CA ALA A 17 4.53 -10.22 -1.91
C ALA A 17 3.71 -9.52 -3.01
N GLY A 18 4.24 -8.46 -3.63
CA GLY A 18 3.61 -7.82 -4.79
C GLY A 18 3.47 -8.78 -5.97
N VAL A 19 4.54 -9.51 -6.31
CA VAL A 19 4.55 -10.51 -7.40
C VAL A 19 3.61 -11.67 -7.11
N ALA A 20 3.66 -12.24 -5.89
CA ALA A 20 2.80 -13.34 -5.48
C ALA A 20 1.31 -12.98 -5.56
N SER A 21 1.00 -11.70 -5.45
CA SER A 21 -0.37 -11.22 -5.49
C SER A 21 -0.85 -10.76 -6.85
N LEU A 22 0.04 -10.60 -7.85
CA LEU A 22 -0.39 -10.31 -9.22
C LEU A 22 -1.24 -11.46 -9.77
N SER A 23 -0.88 -12.72 -9.50
CA SER A 23 -1.69 -13.88 -9.89
C SER A 23 -3.07 -13.92 -9.21
N LEU A 24 -3.18 -13.44 -7.97
CA LEU A 24 -4.45 -13.30 -7.25
C LEU A 24 -5.30 -12.14 -7.78
N LEU A 25 -4.65 -11.05 -8.21
CA LEU A 25 -5.30 -9.82 -8.65
C LEU A 25 -5.67 -9.83 -10.15
N ASP A 26 -4.90 -10.51 -11.00
CA ASP A 26 -5.19 -10.68 -12.44
C ASP A 26 -6.53 -11.39 -12.65
N GLU A 27 -6.79 -12.43 -11.85
CA GLU A 27 -8.10 -13.09 -11.81
C GLU A 27 -9.24 -12.18 -11.30
N TRP A 28 -8.91 -11.02 -10.72
CA TRP A 28 -9.83 -10.23 -9.89
C TRP A 28 -10.22 -8.88 -10.52
N VAL A 29 -9.26 -8.09 -11.00
CA VAL A 29 -9.51 -6.74 -11.55
C VAL A 29 -9.20 -6.66 -13.05
N GLY A 30 -8.71 -7.77 -13.63
CA GLY A 30 -8.05 -7.79 -14.92
C GLY A 30 -6.64 -7.18 -14.84
N ASP A 31 -5.79 -7.51 -15.82
CA ASP A 31 -4.34 -7.25 -15.83
C ASP A 31 -3.94 -5.82 -15.39
N TRP A 32 -4.73 -4.82 -15.79
CA TRP A 32 -4.41 -3.41 -15.55
C TRP A 32 -4.87 -2.89 -14.18
N GLY A 33 -6.02 -3.34 -13.68
CA GLY A 33 -6.57 -2.84 -12.41
C GLY A 33 -5.78 -3.32 -11.20
N ALA A 34 -5.30 -4.57 -11.26
CA ALA A 34 -4.39 -5.19 -10.32
C ALA A 34 -3.10 -4.36 -10.16
N SER A 35 -2.48 -4.08 -11.30
CA SER A 35 -1.23 -3.35 -11.42
C SER A 35 -1.38 -1.89 -10.97
N LEU A 36 -2.46 -1.22 -11.38
CA LEU A 36 -2.75 0.16 -10.97
C LEU A 36 -3.01 0.27 -9.47
N TRP A 37 -3.68 -0.72 -8.88
CA TRP A 37 -3.96 -0.73 -7.45
C TRP A 37 -2.69 -0.97 -6.61
N LEU A 38 -1.85 -1.92 -7.02
CA LEU A 38 -0.52 -2.14 -6.46
C LEU A 38 0.33 -0.87 -6.57
N VAL A 39 0.42 -0.25 -7.76
CA VAL A 39 1.15 1.00 -7.95
C VAL A 39 0.59 2.13 -7.07
N GLY A 40 -0.74 2.21 -6.95
CA GLY A 40 -1.42 3.16 -6.08
C GLY A 40 -1.03 3.02 -4.61
N ALA A 41 -0.96 1.79 -4.09
CA ALA A 41 -0.53 1.52 -2.71
C ALA A 41 0.89 2.02 -2.41
N PHE A 42 1.76 2.06 -3.42
CA PHE A 42 3.14 2.56 -3.30
C PHE A 42 3.25 4.07 -3.51
N MET A 43 2.51 4.63 -4.48
CA MET A 43 2.63 6.03 -4.89
C MET A 43 1.76 6.99 -4.09
N VAL A 44 0.55 6.59 -3.69
CA VAL A 44 -0.41 7.49 -3.02
C VAL A 44 0.11 8.00 -1.67
N PRO A 45 0.70 7.19 -0.78
CA PRO A 45 1.23 7.71 0.48
C PRO A 45 2.38 8.69 0.26
N PHE A 46 3.24 8.44 -0.74
CA PHE A 46 4.34 9.34 -1.12
C PHE A 46 3.83 10.70 -1.62
N LEU A 47 2.90 10.69 -2.58
CA LEU A 47 2.29 11.91 -3.11
C LEU A 47 1.52 12.67 -2.02
N THR A 48 0.83 11.95 -1.13
CA THR A 48 0.19 12.54 0.05
C THR A 48 1.21 13.24 0.96
N GLY A 49 2.38 12.62 1.15
CA GLY A 49 3.50 13.23 1.85
C GLY A 49 3.94 14.54 1.22
N ILE A 50 4.13 14.57 -0.11
CA ILE A 50 4.46 15.80 -0.84
C ILE A 50 3.36 16.86 -0.63
N ALA A 51 2.09 16.49 -0.81
CA ALA A 51 0.96 17.41 -0.68
C ALA A 51 0.83 18.01 0.73
N TRP A 52 1.08 17.21 1.77
CA TRP A 52 1.03 17.66 3.17
C TRP A 52 2.30 18.43 3.59
N GLY A 53 3.44 18.17 2.94
CA GLY A 53 4.68 18.93 3.12
C GLY A 53 5.21 18.84 4.54
N ALA A 54 5.26 19.97 5.26
CA ALA A 54 5.88 20.02 6.58
C ALA A 54 5.17 19.14 7.63
N GLY A 55 3.85 18.94 7.52
CA GLY A 55 3.09 18.09 8.43
C GLY A 55 3.37 16.58 8.27
N ALA A 56 3.96 16.19 7.13
CA ALA A 56 4.32 14.82 6.82
C ALA A 56 5.74 14.45 7.30
N VAL A 57 6.21 14.94 8.45
CA VAL A 57 7.53 14.57 9.00
C VAL A 57 7.40 14.18 10.49
N GLY A 58 8.18 13.20 10.93
CA GLY A 58 8.25 12.75 12.32
C GLY A 58 7.29 11.58 12.66
N PRO A 59 7.19 11.20 13.94
CA PRO A 59 6.47 9.98 14.35
C PRO A 59 4.98 9.97 13.99
N ARG A 60 4.32 11.13 14.03
CA ARG A 60 2.91 11.27 13.63
C ARG A 60 2.72 11.02 12.13
N ALA A 61 3.69 11.39 11.31
CA ALA A 61 3.66 11.15 9.87
C ALA A 61 3.84 9.66 9.52
N VAL A 62 4.60 8.91 10.32
CA VAL A 62 4.72 7.45 10.17
C VAL A 62 3.36 6.78 10.40
N ALA A 63 2.67 7.14 11.48
CA ALA A 63 1.33 6.61 11.78
C ALA A 63 0.30 7.03 10.70
N ALA A 64 0.33 8.29 10.27
CA ALA A 64 -0.57 8.77 9.21
C ALA A 64 -0.26 8.09 7.87
N GLY A 65 1.01 7.87 7.56
CA GLY A 65 1.46 7.09 6.41
C GLY A 65 0.91 5.67 6.44
N ALA A 66 0.98 5.00 7.58
CA ALA A 66 0.38 3.67 7.74
C ALA A 66 -1.14 3.68 7.48
N ALA A 67 -1.84 4.67 8.03
CA ALA A 67 -3.28 4.82 7.82
C ALA A 67 -3.63 5.07 6.35
N VAL A 68 -2.89 5.95 5.66
CA VAL A 68 -3.07 6.20 4.22
C VAL A 68 -2.80 4.94 3.41
N GLY A 69 -1.72 4.21 3.72
CA GLY A 69 -1.41 2.94 3.09
C GLY A 69 -2.53 1.90 3.26
N ALA A 70 -3.04 1.74 4.48
CA ALA A 70 -4.18 0.87 4.74
C ALA A 70 -5.41 1.26 3.93
N LEU A 71 -5.76 2.55 3.88
CA LEU A 71 -6.93 3.05 3.16
C LEU A 71 -6.86 2.78 1.66
N VAL A 72 -5.67 2.89 1.06
CA VAL A 72 -5.47 2.62 -0.38
C VAL A 72 -5.70 1.15 -0.74
N VAL A 73 -5.60 0.24 0.24
CA VAL A 73 -5.94 -1.18 0.06
C VAL A 73 -7.38 -1.45 0.48
N LEU A 74 -7.84 -0.94 1.62
CA LEU A 74 -9.18 -1.27 2.12
C LEU A 74 -10.28 -0.66 1.26
N ALA A 75 -10.16 0.61 0.85
CA ALA A 75 -11.24 1.33 0.17
C ALA A 75 -11.58 0.75 -1.22
N PRO A 76 -10.60 0.46 -2.12
CA PRO A 76 -10.92 -0.17 -3.40
C PRO A 76 -11.44 -1.60 -3.24
N GLY A 77 -10.90 -2.36 -2.28
CA GLY A 77 -11.41 -3.70 -1.97
C GLY A 77 -12.86 -3.66 -1.50
N LEU A 78 -13.23 -2.67 -0.70
CA LEU A 78 -14.61 -2.47 -0.24
C LEU A 78 -15.51 -2.06 -1.41
N GLY A 79 -15.07 -1.11 -2.25
CA GLY A 79 -15.80 -0.72 -3.46
C GLY A 79 -16.03 -1.90 -4.40
N TYR A 80 -15.05 -2.80 -4.52
CA TYR A 80 -15.18 -4.02 -5.31
C TYR A 80 -16.21 -4.99 -4.70
N ALA A 81 -16.17 -5.21 -3.38
CA ALA A 81 -17.14 -6.05 -2.67
C ALA A 81 -18.59 -5.61 -2.91
N LEU A 82 -18.80 -4.29 -2.94
CA LEU A 82 -20.11 -3.68 -3.16
C LEU A 82 -20.63 -3.83 -4.60
N VAL A 83 -19.75 -4.05 -5.59
CA VAL A 83 -20.11 -4.10 -7.02
C VAL A 83 -20.27 -5.53 -7.55
N ARG A 84 -19.43 -6.47 -7.12
CA ARG A 84 -19.33 -7.83 -7.72
C ARG A 84 -20.14 -8.93 -7.03
N GLY A 85 -20.91 -8.59 -5.99
CA GLY A 85 -21.77 -9.52 -5.26
C GLY A 85 -21.04 -10.28 -4.12
N PRO A 86 -21.81 -10.83 -3.17
CA PRO A 86 -21.29 -11.33 -1.88
C PRO A 86 -20.34 -12.52 -2.00
N ASP A 87 -20.55 -13.44 -2.96
CA ASP A 87 -19.80 -14.70 -3.05
C ASP A 87 -18.30 -14.51 -3.35
N LEU A 88 -17.95 -13.49 -4.15
CA LEU A 88 -16.56 -13.12 -4.43
C LEU A 88 -15.90 -12.38 -3.27
N ALA A 89 -16.70 -11.66 -2.48
CA ALA A 89 -16.23 -10.90 -1.33
C ALA A 89 -15.86 -11.81 -0.15
N GLU A 90 -16.53 -12.94 0.00
CA GLU A 90 -16.33 -13.84 1.14
C GLU A 90 -15.04 -14.69 1.05
N LEU A 91 -14.64 -15.12 -0.15
CA LEU A 91 -13.54 -16.08 -0.30
C LEU A 91 -12.17 -15.46 -0.55
N ARG A 92 -12.08 -14.31 -1.22
CA ARG A 92 -10.80 -13.79 -1.75
C ARG A 92 -10.34 -12.47 -1.13
N LEU A 93 -11.27 -11.57 -0.77
CA LEU A 93 -10.94 -10.30 -0.10
C LEU A 93 -10.23 -10.46 1.23
N PRO A 94 -10.62 -11.39 2.12
CA PRO A 94 -10.00 -11.48 3.44
C PRO A 94 -8.51 -11.81 3.33
N LEU A 95 -8.14 -12.72 2.42
CA LEU A 95 -6.73 -13.08 2.18
C LEU A 95 -5.95 -11.91 1.58
N LEU A 96 -6.54 -11.23 0.59
CA LEU A 96 -5.96 -10.04 -0.03
C LEU A 96 -5.72 -8.94 1.02
N TRP A 97 -6.72 -8.60 1.82
CA TRP A 97 -6.59 -7.60 2.87
C TRP A 97 -5.62 -8.02 3.97
N ALA A 98 -5.63 -9.28 4.40
CA ALA A 98 -4.72 -9.78 5.43
C ALA A 98 -3.25 -9.67 5.00
N VAL A 99 -2.95 -9.88 3.72
CA VAL A 99 -1.58 -9.81 3.19
C VAL A 99 -1.21 -8.37 2.84
N PHE A 100 -2.07 -7.66 2.11
CA PHE A 100 -1.73 -6.37 1.54
C PHE A 100 -1.89 -5.19 2.46
N THR A 101 -2.84 -5.23 3.39
CA THR A 101 -3.03 -4.11 4.31
C THR A 101 -1.78 -3.87 5.17
N PRO A 102 -1.16 -4.90 5.79
CA PRO A 102 0.09 -4.71 6.53
C PRO A 102 1.24 -4.20 5.66
N LEU A 103 1.35 -4.68 4.42
CA LEU A 103 2.39 -4.25 3.49
C LEU A 103 2.21 -2.78 3.08
N ALA A 104 0.97 -2.38 2.76
CA ALA A 104 0.66 -1.01 2.41
C ALA A 104 0.79 -0.07 3.62
N MET A 105 0.45 -0.52 4.82
CA MET A 105 0.72 0.20 6.06
C MET A 105 2.22 0.43 6.26
N ALA A 106 3.03 -0.62 6.15
CA ALA A 106 4.47 -0.52 6.27
C ALA A 106 5.05 0.42 5.19
N GLN A 107 4.55 0.30 3.96
CA GLN A 107 4.98 1.16 2.86
C GLN A 107 4.62 2.61 3.11
N GLY A 108 3.38 2.90 3.44
CA GLY A 108 2.92 4.26 3.67
C GLY A 108 3.63 4.92 4.86
N ALA A 109 3.89 4.15 5.91
CA ALA A 109 4.69 4.59 7.06
C ALA A 109 6.11 5.04 6.68
N ILE A 110 6.67 4.46 5.62
CA ILE A 110 7.99 4.82 5.07
C ILE A 110 7.87 5.96 4.06
N THR A 111 6.98 5.85 3.08
CA THR A 111 6.99 6.71 1.89
C THR A 111 6.33 8.06 2.11
N LEU A 112 5.34 8.17 3.00
CA LEU A 112 4.74 9.47 3.32
C LEU A 112 5.77 10.44 3.94
N PRO A 113 6.56 10.04 4.96
CA PRO A 113 7.65 10.88 5.47
C PRO A 113 8.70 11.28 4.44
N ILE A 114 9.01 10.37 3.50
CA ILE A 114 9.95 10.65 2.41
C ILE A 114 9.38 11.72 1.48
N GLY A 115 8.11 11.62 1.10
CA GLY A 115 7.42 12.63 0.28
C GLY A 115 7.37 14.01 0.97
N GLY A 116 7.04 14.04 2.26
CA GLY A 116 7.07 15.27 3.06
C GLY A 116 8.45 15.92 3.12
N SER A 117 9.50 15.10 3.18
CA SER A 117 10.90 15.56 3.16
C SER A 117 11.33 16.06 1.79
N ALA A 118 10.84 15.44 0.70
CA ALA A 118 11.18 15.81 -0.67
C ALA A 118 10.68 17.22 -1.03
N ARG A 119 9.53 17.66 -0.50
CA ARG A 119 9.02 19.03 -0.72
C ARG A 119 9.77 20.11 0.06
N ARG A 120 10.46 19.76 1.15
CA ARG A 120 11.23 20.72 1.95
C ARG A 120 12.61 21.05 1.34
N ARG A 121 13.04 20.28 0.35
CA ARG A 121 14.28 20.52 -0.42
C ARG A 121 13.93 21.31 -1.68
#